data_AF-A0A1Y3S429-F1
#
_entry.id   AF-A0A1Y3S429-F1
#
_cell.length_a   1.000
_cell.length_b   1.000
_cell.length_c   1.000
_cell.angle_alpha   90.00
_cell.angle_beta   90.00
_cell.angle_gamma   90.00
#
_symmetry.space_group_name_H-M   'P 1'
#
loop_
_entity.id
_entity.type
_entity.pdbx_description
1 polymer ?
#
loop_
_entity_poly.entity_id
_entity_poly.type
_entity_poly.pdbx_seq_one_letter_code
_entity_poly.pdbx_strand_id
1 'polypeptide(L)'
;MSYRYEIYDNLAELKKADEKLADELVRYSWSEEWKNEDFMVFPNKVEFAKFELEDGWYEEIGLVIKGTNYNGTVNPFNYIDYKGLADDLIKDWDNSLYYASDEGKIVRTSYGF
;
A
#
# COMPACT_ATOMS: atom_id res chain seq x y z
N MET A 1 7.74 4.44 12.37
CA MET A 1 6.46 4.70 13.04
C MET A 1 5.70 3.39 12.99
N SER A 2 4.39 3.33 13.22
CA SER A 2 3.64 2.12 12.88
C SER A 2 2.60 2.47 11.83
N TYR A 3 2.65 1.77 10.70
CA TYR A 3 1.60 1.74 9.70
C TYR A 3 0.90 0.39 9.76
N ARG A 4 -0.25 0.28 9.08
CA ARG A 4 -1.10 -0.91 9.11
C ARG A 4 -1.40 -1.38 7.70
N TYR A 5 -1.29 -2.68 7.50
CA TYR A 5 -1.74 -3.38 6.31
C TYR A 5 -2.09 -4.82 6.68
N GLU A 6 -2.85 -5.48 5.82
CA GLU A 6 -3.10 -6.92 5.87
C GLU A 6 -2.54 -7.55 4.59
N ILE A 7 -2.08 -8.80 4.69
CA ILE A 7 -1.66 -9.60 3.54
C ILE A 7 -2.68 -10.72 3.35
N TYR A 8 -3.06 -10.95 2.10
CA TYR A 8 -3.85 -12.09 1.68
C TYR A 8 -3.06 -12.85 0.60
N ASP A 9 -2.97 -14.18 0.71
CA ASP A 9 -2.12 -14.97 -0.18
C ASP A 9 -2.67 -15.09 -1.62
N ASN A 10 -3.94 -14.74 -1.81
CA ASN A 10 -4.64 -14.78 -3.10
C ASN A 10 -6.03 -14.12 -3.00
N LEU A 11 -6.70 -13.97 -4.15
CA LEU A 11 -8.02 -13.36 -4.25
C LEU A 11 -9.08 -14.12 -3.45
N ALA A 12 -8.96 -15.44 -3.32
CA ALA A 12 -9.93 -16.23 -2.56
C ALA A 12 -9.84 -15.97 -1.05
N GLU A 13 -8.64 -15.68 -0.53
CA GLU A 13 -8.48 -15.24 0.86
C GLU A 13 -8.99 -13.82 1.07
N LEU A 14 -8.62 -12.89 0.17
CA LEU A 14 -9.15 -11.53 0.19
C LEU A 14 -10.68 -11.52 0.15
N LYS A 15 -11.29 -12.33 -0.73
CA LYS A 15 -12.76 -12.42 -0.85
C LYS A 15 -13.45 -12.94 0.42
N LYS A 16 -12.79 -13.78 1.23
CA LYS A 16 -13.34 -14.22 2.52
C LYS A 16 -13.37 -13.09 3.55
N ALA A 17 -12.39 -12.19 3.50
CA ALA A 17 -12.28 -11.07 4.43
C ALA A 17 -13.10 -9.85 3.97
N ASP A 18 -13.06 -9.56 2.67
CA ASP A 18 -13.66 -8.40 2.03
C ASP A 18 -14.12 -8.74 0.60
N GLU A 19 -15.33 -9.30 0.50
CA GLU A 19 -15.93 -9.69 -0.78
C GLU A 19 -16.11 -8.50 -1.71
N LYS A 20 -16.42 -7.31 -1.17
CA LYS A 20 -16.63 -6.11 -1.98
C LYS A 20 -15.35 -5.68 -2.67
N LEU A 21 -14.24 -5.62 -1.92
CA LEU A 21 -12.93 -5.28 -2.48
C LEU A 21 -12.48 -6.32 -3.51
N ALA A 22 -12.66 -7.62 -3.22
CA ALA A 22 -12.34 -8.67 -4.18
C ALA A 22 -13.12 -8.51 -5.50
N ASP A 23 -14.41 -8.20 -5.42
CA ASP A 23 -15.24 -7.97 -6.60
C ASP A 23 -14.87 -6.67 -7.35
N GLU A 24 -14.40 -5.63 -6.65
CA GLU A 24 -13.83 -4.42 -7.26
C GLU A 24 -12.58 -4.77 -8.09
N LEU A 25 -11.65 -5.54 -7.53
CA LEU A 25 -10.43 -5.96 -8.22
C LEU A 25 -10.72 -6.82 -9.46
N VAL A 26 -11.72 -7.70 -9.38
CA VAL A 26 -12.18 -8.50 -10.55
C VAL A 26 -12.73 -7.62 -11.67
N ARG A 27 -13.37 -6.49 -11.35
CA ARG A 27 -13.84 -5.53 -12.36
C ARG A 27 -12.71 -4.64 -12.89
N TYR A 28 -11.68 -4.42 -12.08
CA TYR A 28 -10.54 -3.57 -12.43
C TYR A 28 -9.56 -4.25 -13.39
N SER A 29 -9.23 -5.52 -13.14
CA SER A 29 -8.25 -6.25 -13.94
C SER A 29 -8.83 -6.78 -15.26
N TRP A 30 -7.97 -6.80 -16.28
CA TRP A 30 -8.23 -7.34 -17.61
C TRP A 30 -7.71 -8.77 -17.79
N SER A 31 -6.98 -9.30 -16.79
CA SER A 31 -6.33 -10.62 -16.81
C SER A 31 -6.84 -11.51 -15.67
N GLU A 32 -6.37 -12.76 -15.61
CA GLU A 32 -6.66 -13.68 -14.49
C GLU A 32 -5.41 -14.11 -13.70
N GLU A 33 -4.21 -13.76 -14.16
CA GLU A 33 -2.95 -14.24 -13.57
C GLU A 33 -2.77 -13.72 -12.15
N TRP A 34 -3.13 -12.45 -11.92
CA TRP A 34 -3.10 -11.77 -10.63
C TRP A 34 -3.93 -12.42 -9.51
N LYS A 35 -4.88 -13.29 -9.83
CA LYS A 35 -5.81 -13.86 -8.83
C LYS A 35 -5.10 -14.74 -7.79
N ASN A 36 -3.92 -15.26 -8.12
CA ASN A 36 -3.09 -16.07 -7.24
C ASN A 36 -1.93 -15.30 -6.60
N GLU A 37 -1.82 -14.00 -6.87
CA GLU A 37 -0.79 -13.14 -6.28
C GLU A 37 -1.11 -12.76 -4.84
N ASP A 38 -0.10 -12.33 -4.10
CA ASP A 38 -0.29 -11.77 -2.79
C ASP A 38 -0.84 -10.33 -2.87
N PHE A 39 -1.78 -10.02 -1.98
CA PHE A 39 -2.40 -8.71 -1.87
C PHE A 39 -2.01 -8.06 -0.56
N MET A 40 -1.29 -6.93 -0.65
CA MET A 40 -1.04 -6.06 0.47
C MET A 40 -2.12 -4.97 0.51
N VAL A 41 -2.98 -5.00 1.52
CA VAL A 41 -4.13 -4.12 1.64
C VAL A 41 -3.95 -3.13 2.78
N PHE A 42 -3.87 -1.86 2.45
CA PHE A 42 -3.84 -0.75 3.39
C PHE A 42 -5.27 -0.25 3.65
N PRO A 43 -5.65 -0.01 4.91
CA PRO A 43 -7.01 0.42 5.24
C PRO A 43 -7.32 1.84 4.79
N ASN A 44 -6.29 2.64 4.46
CA ASN A 44 -6.41 3.95 3.84
C ASN A 44 -5.08 4.41 3.24
N LYS A 45 -5.14 5.45 2.40
CA LYS A 45 -3.98 6.05 1.73
C LYS A 45 -2.87 6.58 2.67
N VAL A 46 -3.19 6.96 3.91
CA VAL A 46 -2.18 7.45 4.87
C VAL A 46 -1.31 6.30 5.36
N GLU A 47 -1.89 5.12 5.62
CA GLU A 47 -1.08 3.95 6.00
C GLU A 47 -0.22 3.48 4.83
N PHE A 48 -0.72 3.56 3.60
CA PHE A 48 0.07 3.31 2.38
C PHE A 48 1.28 4.25 2.28
N ALA A 49 1.08 5.57 2.38
CA ALA A 49 2.20 6.52 2.29
C ALA A 49 3.24 6.34 3.40
N LYS A 50 2.83 5.98 4.62
CA LYS A 50 3.77 5.63 5.69
C LYS A 50 4.58 4.39 5.36
N PHE A 51 3.94 3.35 4.81
CA PHE A 51 4.62 2.14 4.37
C PHE A 51 5.64 2.44 3.29
N GLU A 52 5.24 3.15 2.21
CA GLU A 52 6.14 3.49 1.12
C GLU A 52 7.37 4.26 1.60
N LEU A 53 7.17 5.14 2.58
CA LEU A 53 8.22 5.94 3.16
C LEU A 53 9.17 5.13 4.07
N GLU A 54 8.65 4.15 4.82
CA GLU A 54 9.43 3.37 5.80
C GLU A 54 10.08 2.09 5.24
N ASP A 55 9.31 1.30 4.49
CA ASP A 55 9.63 -0.09 4.07
C ASP A 55 9.31 -0.34 2.57
N GLY A 56 8.89 0.68 1.81
CA GLY A 56 8.58 0.57 0.39
C GLY A 56 9.56 1.37 -0.48
N TRP A 57 9.05 2.09 -1.48
CA TRP A 57 9.88 2.76 -2.50
C TRP A 57 11.01 3.63 -1.95
N TYR A 58 10.78 4.34 -0.85
CA TYR A 58 11.79 5.25 -0.32
C TYR A 58 12.95 4.50 0.34
N GLU A 59 12.68 3.33 0.95
CA GLU A 59 13.75 2.46 1.45
C GLU A 59 14.63 1.97 0.29
N GLU A 60 14.01 1.54 -0.82
CA GLU A 60 14.72 1.03 -2.01
C GLU A 60 15.68 2.05 -2.63
N ILE A 61 15.36 3.35 -2.55
CA ILE A 61 16.23 4.43 -3.02
C ILE A 61 17.18 4.98 -1.93
N GLY A 62 17.23 4.34 -0.77
CA GLY A 62 18.21 4.60 0.30
C GLY A 62 17.75 5.49 1.44
N LEU A 63 16.45 5.81 1.54
CA LEU A 63 15.90 6.51 2.70
C LEU A 63 15.59 5.51 3.83
N VAL A 64 16.55 5.32 4.74
CA VAL A 64 16.38 4.39 5.87
C VAL A 64 15.70 5.09 7.05
N ILE A 65 14.44 4.75 7.31
CA ILE A 65 13.65 5.30 8.43
C ILE A 65 13.52 4.27 9.54
N LYS A 66 13.22 3.03 9.17
CA LYS A 66 13.04 1.94 10.11
C LYS A 66 14.34 1.68 10.86
N GLY A 67 14.23 1.58 12.18
CA GLY A 67 15.37 1.36 13.07
C GLY A 67 16.30 2.57 13.25
N THR A 68 16.01 3.72 12.63
CA THR A 68 16.82 4.93 12.80
C THR A 68 16.72 5.44 14.23
N ASN A 69 17.87 5.48 14.91
CA ASN A 69 17.98 6.04 16.24
C ASN A 69 18.26 7.55 16.15
N TYR A 70 17.26 8.35 16.49
CA TYR A 70 17.35 9.82 16.47
C TYR A 70 18.11 10.41 17.67
N ASN A 71 18.70 9.60 18.56
CA ASN A 71 19.49 10.05 19.71
C ASN A 71 18.75 11.08 20.59
N GLY A 72 17.44 10.87 20.81
CA GLY A 72 16.58 11.77 21.59
C GLY A 72 16.14 13.03 20.85
N THR A 73 16.54 13.23 19.59
CA THR A 73 15.99 14.28 18.73
C THR A 73 14.63 13.86 18.16
N VAL A 74 13.84 14.83 17.73
CA VAL A 74 12.53 14.56 17.12
C VAL A 74 12.70 13.80 15.82
N ASN A 75 11.84 12.80 15.59
CA ASN A 75 11.77 12.14 14.29
C ASN A 75 11.11 13.11 13.27
N PRO A 76 11.83 13.60 12.24
CA PRO A 76 11.29 14.56 11.27
C PRO A 76 10.12 13.98 10.46
N PHE A 77 10.05 12.66 10.30
CA PHE A 77 8.98 12.00 9.57
C PHE A 77 7.62 12.09 10.27
N ASN A 78 7.59 12.38 11.58
CA ASN A 78 6.32 12.65 12.29
C ASN A 78 5.62 13.95 11.83
N TYR A 79 6.30 14.79 11.05
CA TYR A 79 5.80 16.09 10.60
C TYR A 79 5.42 16.12 9.11
N ILE A 80 5.53 14.99 8.43
CA ILE A 80 5.13 14.87 7.03
C ILE A 80 3.60 14.93 6.93
N ASP A 81 3.11 15.69 5.95
CA ASP A 81 1.73 15.58 5.50
C ASP A 81 1.57 14.29 4.68
N TYR A 82 1.31 13.19 5.38
CA TYR A 82 1.12 11.87 4.76
C TYR A 82 -0.10 11.83 3.83
N LYS A 83 -1.09 12.70 4.04
CA LYS A 83 -2.26 12.74 3.17
C LYS A 83 -1.88 13.33 1.82
N GLY A 84 -1.18 14.47 1.82
CA GLY A 84 -0.65 15.10 0.62
C GLY A 84 0.34 14.20 -0.12
N LEU A 85 1.29 13.60 0.61
CA LEU A 85 2.21 12.62 0.04
C LEU A 85 1.47 11.45 -0.62
N ALA A 86 0.46 10.88 0.05
CA ALA A 86 -0.32 9.80 -0.52
C ALA A 86 -1.04 10.21 -1.81
N ASP A 87 -1.62 11.41 -1.83
CA ASP A 87 -2.31 11.94 -3.02
C ASP A 87 -1.36 12.08 -4.22
N ASP A 88 -0.13 12.56 -3.99
CA ASP A 88 0.88 12.66 -5.04
C ASP A 88 1.38 11.27 -5.49
N LEU A 89 1.61 10.34 -4.57
CA LEU A 89 1.99 8.97 -4.90
C LEU A 89 0.91 8.26 -5.73
N ILE A 90 -0.36 8.37 -5.32
CA ILE A 90 -1.51 7.76 -6.01
C ILE A 90 -1.65 8.28 -7.45
N LYS A 91 -1.34 9.56 -7.67
CA LYS A 91 -1.47 10.19 -8.98
C LYS A 91 -0.49 9.63 -10.00
N ASP A 92 0.71 9.28 -9.55
CA ASP A 92 1.84 8.95 -10.42
C ASP A 92 2.29 7.46 -10.31
N TRP A 93 1.59 6.64 -9.53
CA TRP A 93 1.94 5.23 -9.32
C TRP A 93 1.76 4.35 -10.56
N ASP A 94 2.32 3.15 -10.51
CA ASP A 94 2.10 2.14 -11.53
C ASP A 94 0.73 1.45 -11.34
N ASN A 95 -0.26 1.85 -12.14
CA ASN A 95 -1.61 1.25 -12.11
C ASN A 95 -1.62 -0.26 -12.39
N SER A 96 -0.54 -0.84 -12.93
CA SER A 96 -0.43 -2.29 -13.05
C SER A 96 -0.19 -2.96 -11.69
N LEU A 97 0.40 -2.27 -10.71
CA LEU A 97 0.74 -2.82 -9.39
C LEU A 97 -0.19 -2.33 -8.27
N TYR A 98 -0.82 -1.16 -8.45
CA TYR A 98 -1.60 -0.48 -7.41
C TYR A 98 -3.05 -0.25 -7.81
N TYR A 99 -3.94 -0.31 -6.82
CA TYR A 99 -5.36 0.01 -6.95
C TYR A 99 -5.88 0.78 -5.73
N ALA A 100 -6.66 1.84 -5.97
CA ALA A 100 -7.41 2.54 -4.93
C ALA A 100 -8.87 2.12 -4.98
N SER A 101 -9.38 1.55 -3.88
CA SER A 101 -10.77 1.09 -3.80
C SER A 101 -11.75 2.24 -3.61
N ASP A 102 -13.03 1.96 -3.89
CA ASP A 102 -14.12 2.95 -3.69
C ASP A 102 -14.29 3.34 -2.21
N GLU A 103 -13.81 2.50 -1.28
CA GLU A 103 -13.81 2.76 0.17
C GLU A 103 -12.52 3.45 0.66
N GLY A 104 -11.61 3.78 -0.25
CA GLY A 104 -10.35 4.46 0.05
C GLY A 104 -9.25 3.55 0.59
N LYS A 105 -9.42 2.22 0.52
CA LYS A 105 -8.34 1.25 0.77
C LYS A 105 -7.34 1.29 -0.40
N ILE A 106 -6.09 0.96 -0.14
CA ILE A 106 -5.06 0.83 -1.18
C ILE A 106 -4.65 -0.63 -1.26
N VAL A 107 -4.60 -1.17 -2.46
CA VAL A 107 -4.13 -2.53 -2.73
C VAL A 107 -2.85 -2.45 -3.55
N ARG A 108 -1.85 -3.21 -3.13
CA ARG A 108 -0.60 -3.43 -3.85
C ARG A 108 -0.43 -4.93 -4.13
N THR A 109 0.03 -5.25 -5.33
CA THR A 109 0.47 -6.61 -5.71
C THR A 109 1.97 -6.57 -6.05
N SER A 110 2.64 -7.71 -5.93
CA SER A 110 4.08 -7.83 -6.24
C SER A 110 4.36 -7.90 -7.74
N TYR A 111 3.46 -8.52 -8.51
CA TYR A 111 3.65 -8.81 -9.95
C TYR A 111 2.56 -8.25 -10.85
N GLY A 112 1.54 -7.59 -10.28
CA GLY A 112 0.54 -6.83 -11.01
C GLY A 112 -0.86 -7.44 -11.05
N PHE A 113 -1.80 -6.61 -11.52
CA PHE A 113 -3.20 -6.92 -11.82
C PHE A 113 -3.39 -7.37 -13.27
#